data_AF-A0A2U3KRK5-F1
#
_entry.id   AF-A0A2U3KRK5-F1
#
_cell.length_a   1.000
_cell.length_b   1.000
_cell.length_c   1.000
_cell.angle_alpha   90.00
_cell.angle_beta   90.00
_cell.angle_gamma   90.00
#
_symmetry.space_group_name_H-M   'P 1'
#
loop_
_entity.id
_entity.type
_entity.pdbx_description
1 polymer ?
#
loop_
_entity_poly.entity_id
_entity_poly.type
_entity_poly.pdbx_seq_one_letter_code
_entity_poly.pdbx_strand_id
1 'polypeptide(L)'
;MDTPTVLIISDEADFSRRITARWQMERNVPMFTLLSGELWPRFAVDGFDVAIIGELRRDLLSVVLEALHSTGQPIFCVCQSAATAQLVRERWLRVSILRPSEHWLETLVLAASEAVHRSRAESRARMAEFNCAALQRQATLGRYMVEMRHSLNNALTSVLGNSDLLLLEPGSLSAQTRAQIETIRNMTLRIHEIMQRFSSLEKEMNVVAQQAERDSGKSFAAAAAGD
;
A
#
# COMPACT_ATOMS: atom_id res chain seq x y z
N MET A 1 -0.78 12.84 2.72
CA MET A 1 -1.50 11.82 3.51
C MET A 1 -2.92 12.28 3.58
N ASP A 2 -3.88 11.50 3.09
CA ASP A 2 -5.29 11.91 3.12
C ASP A 2 -5.76 12.09 4.56
N THR A 3 -6.58 13.10 4.80
CA THR A 3 -7.19 13.38 6.12
C THR A 3 -8.18 12.26 6.46
N PRO A 4 -8.25 11.78 7.72
CA PRO A 4 -9.20 10.73 8.10
C PRO A 4 -10.63 11.15 7.81
N THR A 5 -11.45 10.24 7.30
CA THR A 5 -12.81 10.55 6.86
C THR A 5 -13.83 9.75 7.64
N VAL A 6 -14.79 10.44 8.26
CA VAL A 6 -15.90 9.81 8.98
C VAL A 6 -17.21 10.23 8.32
N LEU A 7 -17.99 9.25 7.91
CA LEU A 7 -19.33 9.43 7.36
C LEU A 7 -20.35 9.31 8.49
N ILE A 8 -21.19 10.33 8.70
CA ILE A 8 -22.28 10.30 9.68
C ILE A 8 -23.60 10.41 8.92
N ILE A 9 -24.48 9.42 9.11
CA ILE A 9 -25.81 9.38 8.50
C ILE A 9 -26.86 9.38 9.61
N SER A 10 -27.69 10.41 9.68
CA SER A 10 -28.74 10.54 10.70
C SER A 10 -29.82 11.52 10.24
N ASP A 11 -31.08 11.22 10.55
CA ASP A 11 -32.18 12.16 10.34
C ASP A 11 -32.29 13.19 11.50
N GLU A 12 -31.63 12.93 12.63
CA GLU A 12 -31.52 13.85 13.75
C GLU A 12 -30.26 14.75 13.62
N ALA A 13 -30.46 16.05 13.48
CA ALA A 13 -29.36 17.01 13.32
C ALA A 13 -28.45 17.11 14.57
N ASP A 14 -29.03 16.99 15.76
CA ASP A 14 -28.27 17.08 17.01
C ASP A 14 -27.38 15.86 17.25
N PHE A 15 -27.73 14.70 16.70
CA PHE A 15 -26.89 13.50 16.74
C PHE A 15 -25.51 13.75 16.13
N SER A 16 -25.49 14.24 14.88
CA SER A 16 -24.25 14.54 14.16
C SER A 16 -23.44 15.62 14.88
N ARG A 17 -24.12 16.67 15.37
CA ARG A 17 -23.47 17.78 16.10
C ARG A 17 -22.77 17.30 17.37
N ARG A 18 -23.41 16.42 18.15
CA ARG A 18 -22.85 15.87 19.40
C ARG A 18 -21.60 15.04 19.16
N ILE A 19 -21.63 14.19 18.12
CA ILE A 19 -20.47 13.37 17.74
C ILE A 19 -19.31 14.27 17.33
N THR A 20 -19.54 15.20 16.40
CA THR A 20 -18.49 16.11 15.92
C THR A 20 -17.92 16.95 17.07
N ALA A 21 -18.76 17.52 17.93
CA ALA A 21 -18.31 18.33 19.06
C ALA A 21 -17.47 17.53 20.06
N ARG A 22 -17.87 16.29 20.39
CA ARG A 22 -17.08 15.43 21.28
C ARG A 22 -15.75 15.04 20.64
N TRP A 23 -15.74 14.75 19.33
CA TRP A 23 -14.54 14.36 18.61
C TRP A 23 -13.55 15.51 18.44
N GLN A 24 -14.02 16.76 18.38
CA GLN A 24 -13.14 17.94 18.35
C GLN A 24 -12.26 18.08 19.60
N MET A 25 -12.60 17.39 20.70
CA MET A 25 -11.77 17.32 21.90
C MET A 25 -10.65 16.26 21.79
N GLU A 26 -10.68 15.40 20.78
CA GLU A 26 -9.64 14.40 20.53
C GLU A 26 -8.44 15.00 19.82
N ARG A 27 -7.26 14.39 20.00
CA ARG A 27 -6.03 14.86 19.35
C ARG A 27 -6.09 14.79 17.82
N ASN A 28 -6.78 13.78 17.29
CA ASN A 28 -6.89 13.53 15.86
C ASN A 28 -8.34 13.72 15.42
N VAL A 29 -8.61 14.83 14.73
CA VAL A 29 -9.94 15.16 14.24
C VAL A 29 -10.06 14.78 12.76
N PRO A 30 -11.00 13.89 12.39
CA PRO A 30 -11.24 13.55 11.00
C PRO A 30 -12.04 14.65 10.28
N MET A 31 -11.98 14.61 8.96
CA MET A 31 -12.95 15.24 8.08
C MET A 31 -14.28 14.51 8.20
N PHE A 32 -15.35 15.25 8.50
CA PHE A 32 -16.69 14.71 8.63
C PHE A 32 -17.48 14.94 7.34
N THR A 33 -18.16 13.90 6.87
CA THR A 33 -19.23 14.03 5.87
C THR A 33 -20.55 13.71 6.56
N LEU A 34 -21.47 14.67 6.57
CA LEU A 34 -22.76 14.55 7.25
C LEU A 34 -23.86 14.40 6.20
N LEU A 35 -24.67 13.35 6.30
CA LEU A 35 -25.81 13.09 5.43
C LEU A 35 -27.08 12.81 6.24
N SER A 36 -28.23 13.25 5.74
CA SER A 36 -29.53 12.72 6.17
C SER A 36 -29.84 11.44 5.39
N GLY A 37 -30.63 10.54 5.98
CA GLY A 37 -31.08 9.32 5.32
C GLY A 37 -31.83 9.59 4.01
N GLU A 38 -32.52 10.72 3.89
CA GLU A 38 -33.25 11.09 2.67
C GLU A 38 -32.35 11.40 1.47
N LEU A 39 -31.09 11.76 1.74
CA LEU A 39 -30.10 12.06 0.70
C LEU A 39 -29.41 10.79 0.17
N TRP A 40 -29.67 9.63 0.78
CA TRP A 40 -29.15 8.34 0.34
C TRP A 40 -30.06 7.71 -0.74
N PRO A 41 -29.53 7.11 -1.83
CA PRO A 41 -28.11 6.98 -2.20
C PRO A 41 -27.59 8.11 -3.10
N ARG A 42 -28.34 9.19 -3.30
CA ARG A 42 -28.04 10.24 -4.30
C ARG A 42 -26.66 10.90 -4.10
N PHE A 43 -26.13 10.87 -2.88
CA PHE A 43 -24.81 11.39 -2.52
C PHE A 43 -23.90 10.31 -1.92
N ALA A 44 -23.89 9.11 -2.51
CA ALA A 44 -22.93 8.07 -2.13
C ALA A 44 -21.49 8.63 -2.17
N VAL A 45 -20.77 8.49 -1.05
CA VAL A 45 -19.44 9.08 -0.88
C VAL A 45 -18.39 8.16 -1.48
N ASP A 46 -17.47 8.71 -2.28
CA ASP A 46 -16.43 7.94 -3.00
C ASP A 46 -15.41 7.24 -2.08
N GLY A 47 -15.41 7.54 -0.78
CA GLY A 47 -14.63 6.82 0.22
C GLY A 47 -14.82 7.38 1.62
N PHE A 48 -14.77 6.51 2.62
CA PHE A 48 -14.75 6.86 4.04
C PHE A 48 -13.95 5.82 4.83
N ASP A 49 -13.32 6.23 5.94
CA ASP A 49 -12.60 5.31 6.82
C ASP A 49 -13.56 4.61 7.81
N VAL A 50 -14.62 5.30 8.26
CA VAL A 50 -15.65 4.76 9.19
C VAL A 50 -17.01 5.39 8.88
N ALA A 51 -18.09 4.60 8.99
CA ALA A 51 -19.46 5.10 8.95
C ALA A 51 -20.14 5.01 10.32
N ILE A 52 -20.90 6.04 10.68
CA ILE A 52 -21.71 6.12 11.90
C ILE A 52 -23.15 6.42 11.51
N ILE A 53 -24.06 5.59 11.99
CA ILE A 53 -25.48 5.66 11.66
C ILE A 53 -26.25 5.99 12.93
N GLY A 54 -26.96 7.10 12.91
CA GLY A 54 -27.90 7.51 13.95
C GLY A 54 -29.29 6.92 13.71
N GLU A 55 -30.30 7.60 14.24
CA GLU A 55 -31.69 7.20 14.01
C GLU A 55 -32.10 7.47 12.56
N LEU A 56 -32.67 6.45 11.92
CA LEU A 56 -33.20 6.46 10.57
C LEU A 56 -34.54 5.74 10.54
N ARG A 57 -35.40 6.11 9.59
CA ARG A 57 -36.61 5.32 9.28
C ARG A 57 -36.22 3.89 8.86
N ARG A 58 -37.02 2.88 9.23
CA ARG A 58 -36.66 1.45 9.06
C ARG A 58 -36.44 1.04 7.60
N ASP A 59 -37.22 1.60 6.70
CA ASP A 59 -37.11 1.43 5.25
C ASP A 59 -35.77 1.94 4.73
N LEU A 60 -35.36 3.13 5.18
CA LEU A 60 -34.06 3.72 4.81
C LEU A 60 -32.87 3.01 5.46
N LEU A 61 -33.01 2.60 6.72
CA LEU A 61 -31.94 1.93 7.48
C LEU A 61 -31.41 0.70 6.74
N SER A 62 -32.31 -0.12 6.18
CA SER A 62 -31.93 -1.33 5.46
C SER A 62 -31.20 -1.01 4.15
N VAL A 63 -31.66 0.00 3.41
CA VAL A 63 -31.04 0.45 2.16
C VAL A 63 -29.64 1.02 2.40
N VAL A 64 -29.48 1.83 3.45
CA VAL A 64 -28.19 2.41 3.85
C VAL A 64 -27.22 1.32 4.31
N LEU A 65 -27.65 0.44 5.22
CA LEU A 65 -26.79 -0.61 5.77
C LEU A 65 -26.33 -1.62 4.71
N GLU A 66 -27.22 -2.03 3.79
CA GLU A 66 -26.86 -2.95 2.72
C GLU A 66 -25.73 -2.38 1.83
N ALA A 67 -25.88 -1.12 1.43
CA ALA A 67 -24.88 -0.46 0.60
C ALA A 67 -23.55 -0.26 1.35
N LEU A 68 -23.60 0.22 2.60
CA LEU A 68 -22.39 0.38 3.42
C LEU A 68 -21.71 -0.95 3.75
N HIS A 69 -22.47 -2.03 3.97
CA HIS A 69 -21.90 -3.35 4.27
C HIS A 69 -20.98 -3.85 3.14
N SER A 70 -21.34 -3.52 1.90
CA SER A 70 -20.56 -3.89 0.71
C SER A 70 -19.19 -3.20 0.62
N THR A 71 -19.01 -2.03 1.25
CA THR A 71 -17.74 -1.29 1.23
C THR A 71 -16.66 -1.94 2.10
N GLY A 72 -17.08 -2.77 3.07
CA GLY A 72 -16.21 -3.45 4.01
C GLY A 72 -15.52 -2.54 5.02
N GLN A 73 -15.90 -1.27 5.11
CA GLN A 73 -15.44 -0.36 6.14
C GLN A 73 -16.16 -0.62 7.48
N PRO A 74 -15.59 -0.23 8.63
CA PRO A 74 -16.25 -0.30 9.92
C PRO A 74 -17.51 0.56 9.96
N ILE A 75 -18.61 -0.02 10.47
CA ILE A 75 -19.90 0.65 10.60
C ILE A 75 -20.34 0.59 12.05
N PHE A 76 -20.67 1.74 12.61
CA PHE A 76 -21.29 1.86 13.93
C PHE A 76 -22.74 2.30 13.77
N CYS A 77 -23.67 1.60 14.42
CA CYS A 77 -25.09 1.93 14.38
C CYS A 77 -25.61 2.18 15.80
N VAL A 78 -26.09 3.39 16.07
CA VAL A 78 -26.67 3.76 17.36
C VAL A 78 -28.16 3.45 17.33
N CYS A 79 -28.56 2.38 18.01
CA CYS A 79 -29.93 1.88 18.01
C CYS A 79 -30.61 2.20 19.34
N GLN A 80 -31.70 2.99 19.30
CA GLN A 80 -32.54 3.22 20.49
C GLN A 80 -33.43 2.00 20.80
N SER A 81 -33.96 1.34 19.78
CA SER A 81 -34.87 0.19 19.94
C SER A 81 -34.12 -1.15 20.01
N ALA A 82 -34.51 -1.99 20.97
CA ALA A 82 -34.02 -3.36 21.06
C ALA A 82 -34.38 -4.20 19.83
N ALA A 83 -35.54 -3.96 19.22
CA ALA A 83 -35.98 -4.66 18.02
C ALA A 83 -35.11 -4.30 16.80
N THR A 84 -34.81 -3.01 16.61
CA THR A 84 -33.91 -2.55 15.54
C THR A 84 -32.50 -3.09 15.73
N ALA A 85 -31.97 -3.07 16.96
CA ALA A 85 -30.67 -3.64 17.27
C ALA A 85 -30.60 -5.15 16.96
N GLN A 86 -31.67 -5.89 17.23
CA GLN A 86 -31.73 -7.32 16.93
C GLN A 86 -31.76 -7.58 15.42
N LEU A 87 -32.59 -6.84 14.68
CA LEU A 87 -32.65 -6.91 13.22
C LEU A 87 -31.27 -6.66 12.59
N VAL A 88 -30.56 -5.62 13.06
CA VAL A 88 -29.24 -5.28 12.53
C VAL A 88 -28.21 -6.39 12.82
N ARG A 89 -28.23 -6.97 14.03
CA ARG A 89 -27.34 -8.10 14.38
C ARG A 89 -27.56 -9.32 13.50
N GLU A 90 -28.81 -9.66 13.23
CA GLU A 90 -29.17 -10.86 12.46
C GLU A 90 -28.80 -10.72 10.99
N ARG A 91 -28.90 -9.51 10.43
CA ARG A 91 -28.71 -9.26 9.00
C ARG A 91 -27.32 -8.77 8.62
N TRP A 92 -26.66 -7.96 9.45
CA TRP A 92 -25.35 -7.37 9.14
C TRP A 92 -24.34 -7.60 10.27
N LEU A 93 -23.69 -8.77 10.25
CA LEU A 93 -22.75 -9.23 11.29
C LEU A 93 -21.55 -8.31 11.55
N ARG A 94 -21.21 -7.42 10.58
CA ARG A 94 -20.05 -6.52 10.65
C ARG A 94 -20.38 -5.14 11.21
N VAL A 95 -21.64 -4.90 11.57
CA VAL A 95 -22.09 -3.61 12.12
C VAL A 95 -22.00 -3.66 13.64
N SER A 96 -21.20 -2.75 14.19
CA SER A 96 -21.08 -2.55 15.63
C SER A 96 -22.28 -1.76 16.15
N ILE A 97 -23.11 -2.37 16.97
CA ILE A 97 -24.32 -1.71 17.49
C ILE A 97 -24.04 -1.11 18.86
N LEU A 98 -24.30 0.19 18.99
CA LEU A 98 -24.29 0.88 20.27
C LEU A 98 -25.72 1.17 20.72
N ARG A 99 -25.99 0.94 22.01
CA ARG A 99 -27.21 1.39 22.65
C ARG A 99 -26.95 2.71 23.36
N PRO A 100 -27.86 3.69 23.28
CA PRO A 100 -27.77 4.90 24.09
C PRO A 100 -27.79 4.53 25.58
N SER A 101 -26.66 4.70 26.24
CA SER A 101 -26.45 4.57 27.69
C SER A 101 -25.80 5.86 28.21
N GLU A 102 -25.56 5.99 29.51
CA GLU A 102 -25.01 7.22 30.11
C GLU A 102 -23.70 7.73 29.47
N HIS A 103 -22.95 6.87 28.76
CA HIS A 103 -21.65 7.21 28.15
C HIS A 103 -21.50 6.68 26.70
N TRP A 104 -22.62 6.59 25.96
CA TRP A 104 -22.58 6.03 24.61
C TRP A 104 -21.73 6.87 23.65
N LEU A 105 -21.67 8.18 23.86
CA LEU A 105 -20.98 9.12 22.98
C LEU A 105 -19.46 8.97 23.12
N GLU A 106 -18.95 8.87 24.34
CA GLU A 106 -17.54 8.64 24.64
C GLU A 106 -17.09 7.29 24.08
N THR A 107 -17.90 6.26 24.29
CA THR A 107 -17.65 4.91 23.78
C THR A 107 -17.62 4.90 22.25
N LEU A 108 -18.57 5.58 21.61
CA LEU A 108 -18.65 5.69 20.15
C LEU A 108 -17.41 6.39 19.59
N VAL A 109 -17.07 7.58 20.11
CA VAL A 109 -15.96 8.37 19.60
C VAL A 109 -14.63 7.63 19.79
N LEU A 110 -14.43 6.97 20.93
CA LEU A 110 -13.24 6.16 21.17
C LEU A 110 -13.15 4.97 20.20
N ALA A 111 -14.22 4.19 20.08
CA ALA A 111 -14.25 3.01 19.21
C ALA A 111 -14.11 3.38 17.73
N ALA A 112 -14.74 4.46 17.31
CA ALA A 112 -14.68 4.94 15.94
C ALA A 112 -13.32 5.58 15.63
N SER A 113 -12.67 6.27 16.57
CA SER A 113 -11.29 6.75 16.43
C SER A 113 -10.31 5.61 16.20
N GLU A 114 -10.42 4.56 17.02
CA GLU A 114 -9.59 3.37 16.88
C GLU A 114 -9.88 2.63 15.56
N ALA A 115 -11.14 2.58 15.13
CA ALA A 115 -11.51 2.01 13.84
C ALA A 115 -10.92 2.79 12.64
N VAL A 116 -10.89 4.13 12.71
CA VAL A 116 -10.20 4.98 11.72
C VAL A 116 -8.70 4.68 11.70
N HIS A 117 -8.07 4.58 12.87
CA HIS A 117 -6.65 4.25 12.98
C HIS A 117 -6.33 2.88 12.37
N ARG A 118 -7.15 1.87 12.65
CA ARG A 118 -7.03 0.52 12.10
C ARG A 118 -7.22 0.49 10.59
N SER A 119 -8.31 1.08 10.06
CA SER A 119 -8.60 1.09 8.62
C SER A 119 -7.45 1.72 7.82
N ARG A 120 -6.83 2.76 8.36
CA ARG A 120 -5.66 3.42 7.75
C ARG A 120 -4.40 2.59 7.85
N ALA A 121 -4.15 1.95 8.99
CA ALA A 121 -3.01 1.06 9.14
C ALA A 121 -3.10 -0.10 8.13
N GLU A 122 -4.27 -0.70 7.98
CA GLU A 122 -4.53 -1.75 6.98
C GLU A 122 -4.34 -1.25 5.55
N SER A 123 -4.86 -0.07 5.22
CA SER A 123 -4.71 0.52 3.87
C SER A 123 -3.23 0.80 3.55
N ARG A 124 -2.47 1.32 4.52
CA ARG A 124 -1.01 1.51 4.36
C ARG A 124 -0.28 0.18 4.23
N ALA A 125 -0.65 -0.83 5.01
CA ALA A 125 -0.05 -2.16 4.94
C ALA A 125 -0.28 -2.78 3.55
N ARG A 126 -1.51 -2.75 3.02
CA ARG A 126 -1.82 -3.24 1.67
C ARG A 126 -1.04 -2.51 0.58
N MET A 127 -0.90 -1.19 0.70
CA MET A 127 -0.09 -0.41 -0.24
C MET A 127 1.39 -0.79 -0.17
N ALA A 128 1.91 -0.99 1.04
CA ALA A 128 3.28 -1.45 1.26
C ALA A 128 3.51 -2.85 0.70
N GLU A 129 2.56 -3.78 0.89
CA GLU A 129 2.60 -5.13 0.31
C GLU A 129 2.63 -5.09 -1.23
N PHE A 130 1.78 -4.26 -1.84
CA PHE A 130 1.77 -4.10 -3.30
C PHE A 130 3.11 -3.56 -3.83
N ASN A 131 3.65 -2.53 -3.18
CA ASN A 131 4.95 -1.96 -3.54
C ASN A 131 6.09 -2.96 -3.33
N CYS A 132 6.06 -3.72 -2.22
CA CYS A 132 7.03 -4.77 -1.93
C CYS A 132 6.99 -5.87 -3.00
N ALA A 133 5.80 -6.30 -3.42
CA ALA A 133 5.66 -7.28 -4.50
C ALA A 133 6.25 -6.77 -5.83
N ALA A 134 6.11 -5.47 -6.13
CA ALA A 134 6.73 -4.87 -7.30
C ALA A 134 8.27 -4.84 -7.20
N LEU A 135 8.81 -4.41 -6.06
CA LEU A 135 10.25 -4.39 -5.80
C LEU A 135 10.85 -5.80 -5.81
N GLN A 136 10.15 -6.79 -5.27
CA GLN A 136 10.60 -8.18 -5.24
C GLN A 136 10.76 -8.76 -6.66
N ARG A 137 9.88 -8.39 -7.60
CA ARG A 137 10.03 -8.78 -9.01
C ARG A 137 11.29 -8.17 -9.63
N GLN A 138 11.56 -6.89 -9.36
CA GLN A 138 12.77 -6.22 -9.85
C GLN A 138 14.05 -6.82 -9.24
N ALA A 139 14.04 -7.09 -7.93
CA ALA A 139 15.15 -7.74 -7.23
C ALA A 139 15.43 -9.15 -7.80
N THR A 140 14.38 -9.89 -8.16
CA THR A 140 14.52 -11.22 -8.78
C THR A 140 15.22 -11.15 -10.14
N LEU A 141 14.88 -10.15 -10.98
CA LEU A 141 15.58 -9.91 -12.24
C LEU A 141 17.05 -9.56 -12.02
N GLY A 142 17.34 -8.67 -11.06
CA GLY A 142 18.72 -8.31 -10.72
C GLY A 142 19.56 -9.51 -10.26
N ARG A 143 18.99 -10.37 -9.39
CA ARG A 143 19.63 -11.62 -8.96
C ARG A 143 19.92 -12.55 -10.15
N TYR A 144 18.96 -12.72 -11.05
CA TYR A 144 19.15 -13.53 -12.25
C TYR A 144 20.27 -12.97 -13.16
N MET A 145 20.37 -11.65 -13.31
CA MET A 145 21.46 -11.04 -14.10
C MET A 145 22.85 -11.32 -13.51
N VAL A 146 22.99 -11.27 -12.18
CA VAL A 146 24.23 -11.61 -11.49
C VAL A 146 24.56 -13.09 -11.65
N GLU A 147 23.58 -13.98 -11.49
CA GLU A 147 23.74 -15.42 -11.68
C GLU A 147 24.19 -15.74 -13.12
N MET A 148 23.59 -15.08 -14.12
CA MET A 148 23.92 -15.27 -15.53
C MET A 148 25.27 -14.68 -15.96
N ARG A 149 25.95 -13.90 -15.12
CA ARG A 149 27.20 -13.19 -15.44
C ARG A 149 28.27 -14.09 -16.04
N HIS A 150 28.51 -15.25 -15.42
CA HIS A 150 29.56 -16.17 -15.88
C HIS A 150 29.23 -16.75 -17.26
N SER A 151 27.98 -17.18 -17.47
CA SER A 151 27.52 -17.71 -18.75
C SER A 151 27.62 -16.65 -19.86
N LEU A 152 27.17 -15.42 -19.59
CA LEU A 152 27.28 -14.29 -20.52
C LEU A 152 28.73 -13.96 -20.85
N ASN A 153 29.61 -13.87 -19.84
CA ASN A 153 31.02 -13.60 -20.08
C ASN A 153 31.68 -14.67 -20.94
N ASN A 154 31.38 -15.95 -20.71
CA ASN A 154 31.92 -17.04 -21.54
C ASN A 154 31.47 -16.93 -23.00
N ALA A 155 30.20 -16.62 -23.24
CA ALA A 155 29.68 -16.42 -24.60
C ALA A 155 30.36 -15.22 -25.28
N LEU A 156 30.48 -14.08 -24.59
CA LEU A 156 31.13 -12.88 -25.10
C LEU A 156 32.63 -13.13 -25.39
N THR A 157 33.34 -13.84 -24.52
CA THR A 157 34.75 -14.21 -24.75
C THR A 157 34.90 -15.06 -26.01
N SER A 158 33.97 -16.00 -26.26
CA SER A 158 33.97 -16.81 -27.48
C SER A 158 33.69 -15.97 -28.74
N VAL A 159 32.69 -15.08 -28.71
CA VAL A 159 32.38 -14.19 -29.84
C VAL A 159 33.54 -13.24 -30.14
N LEU A 160 34.15 -12.67 -29.09
CA LEU A 160 35.29 -11.78 -29.21
C LEU A 160 36.49 -12.51 -29.82
N GLY A 161 36.85 -13.67 -29.27
CA GLY A 161 37.97 -14.47 -29.76
C GLY A 161 37.79 -14.92 -31.21
N ASN A 162 36.60 -15.37 -31.60
CA ASN A 162 36.32 -15.72 -33.00
C ASN A 162 36.40 -14.50 -33.93
N SER A 163 35.91 -13.34 -33.49
CA SER A 163 36.01 -12.09 -34.26
C SER A 163 37.46 -11.68 -34.45
N ASP A 164 38.28 -11.78 -33.40
CA ASP A 164 39.72 -11.48 -33.47
C ASP A 164 40.46 -12.44 -34.41
N LEU A 165 40.17 -13.76 -34.33
CA LEU A 165 40.75 -14.76 -35.24
C LEU A 165 40.42 -14.48 -36.71
N LEU A 166 39.16 -14.18 -37.03
CA LEU A 166 38.73 -13.87 -38.40
C LEU A 166 39.36 -12.58 -38.94
N LEU A 167 39.63 -11.60 -38.07
CA LEU A 167 40.26 -10.33 -38.47
C LEU A 167 41.79 -10.42 -38.65
N LEU A 168 42.42 -11.47 -38.10
CA LEU A 168 43.86 -11.72 -38.18
C LEU A 168 44.30 -12.24 -39.56
N GLU A 169 43.43 -12.93 -40.31
CA GLU A 169 43.77 -13.47 -41.64
C GLU A 169 43.71 -12.39 -42.73
N PRO A 170 44.85 -12.00 -43.35
CA PRO A 170 44.86 -10.98 -44.38
C PRO A 170 44.31 -11.53 -45.71
N GLY A 171 43.37 -10.82 -46.32
CA GLY A 171 42.91 -11.08 -47.69
C GLY A 171 41.85 -12.18 -47.86
N SER A 172 41.42 -12.85 -46.77
CA SER A 172 40.36 -13.87 -46.83
C SER A 172 38.94 -13.29 -46.84
N LEU A 173 38.77 -12.03 -46.42
CA LEU A 173 37.46 -11.38 -46.27
C LEU A 173 37.37 -10.10 -47.10
N SER A 174 36.17 -9.82 -47.63
CA SER A 174 35.89 -8.54 -48.27
C SER A 174 35.94 -7.39 -47.25
N ALA A 175 36.25 -6.17 -47.72
CA ALA A 175 36.30 -4.98 -46.86
C ALA A 175 34.99 -4.76 -46.07
N GLN A 176 33.84 -5.05 -46.70
CA GLN A 176 32.53 -4.95 -46.06
C GLN A 176 32.36 -5.99 -44.93
N THR A 177 32.74 -7.24 -45.17
CA THR A 177 32.64 -8.31 -44.16
C THR A 177 33.56 -8.02 -42.98
N ARG A 178 34.76 -7.50 -43.26
CA ARG A 178 35.71 -7.08 -42.23
C ARG A 178 35.13 -5.99 -41.32
N ALA A 179 34.52 -4.95 -41.89
CA ALA A 179 33.88 -3.89 -41.13
C ALA A 179 32.69 -4.39 -40.27
N GLN A 180 31.94 -5.39 -40.74
CA GLN A 180 30.89 -6.03 -39.96
C GLN A 180 31.44 -6.79 -38.75
N ILE A 181 32.53 -7.56 -38.94
CA ILE A 181 33.17 -8.30 -37.83
C ILE A 181 33.77 -7.34 -36.80
N GLU A 182 34.39 -6.24 -37.24
CA GLU A 182 34.85 -5.17 -36.33
C GLU A 182 33.68 -4.56 -35.52
N THR A 183 32.51 -4.40 -36.14
CA THR A 183 31.31 -3.92 -35.44
C THR A 183 30.85 -4.92 -34.38
N ILE A 184 30.80 -6.22 -34.69
CA ILE A 184 30.44 -7.29 -33.74
C ILE A 184 31.42 -7.32 -32.56
N ARG A 185 32.72 -7.24 -32.84
CA ARG A 185 33.79 -7.15 -31.84
C ARG A 185 33.58 -5.97 -30.90
N ASN A 186 33.34 -4.78 -31.44
CA ASN A 186 33.12 -3.57 -30.64
C ASN A 186 31.84 -3.64 -29.80
N MET A 187 30.75 -4.19 -30.35
CA MET A 187 29.50 -4.41 -29.60
C MET A 187 29.67 -5.44 -28.48
N THR A 188 30.48 -6.48 -28.69
CA THR A 188 30.81 -7.49 -27.68
C THR A 188 31.55 -6.87 -26.50
N LEU A 189 32.55 -6.03 -26.76
CA LEU A 189 33.27 -5.27 -25.73
C LEU A 189 32.34 -4.33 -24.96
N ARG A 190 31.45 -3.62 -25.67
CA ARG A 190 30.45 -2.74 -25.04
C ARG A 190 29.51 -3.50 -24.10
N ILE A 191 29.05 -4.69 -24.48
CA ILE A 191 28.22 -5.54 -23.60
C ILE A 191 29.04 -6.00 -22.38
N HIS A 192 30.31 -6.37 -22.56
CA HIS A 192 31.19 -6.75 -21.46
C HIS A 192 31.34 -5.62 -20.43
N GLU A 193 31.54 -4.38 -20.87
CA GLU A 193 31.61 -3.20 -19.99
C GLU A 193 30.31 -2.97 -19.22
N ILE A 194 29.15 -3.15 -19.86
CA ILE A 194 27.84 -3.04 -19.20
C ILE A 194 27.70 -4.09 -18.08
N MET A 195 28.13 -5.33 -18.33
CA MET A 195 28.11 -6.40 -17.32
C MET A 195 29.07 -6.13 -16.15
N GLN A 196 30.22 -5.52 -16.41
CA GLN A 196 31.14 -5.07 -15.36
C GLN A 196 30.50 -3.98 -14.48
N ARG A 197 29.80 -3.01 -15.09
CA ARG A 197 29.07 -1.98 -14.34
C ARG A 197 28.00 -2.58 -13.43
N PHE A 198 27.23 -3.55 -13.90
CA PHE A 198 26.26 -4.26 -13.05
C PHE A 198 26.92 -4.97 -11.87
N SER A 199 28.08 -5.60 -12.07
CA SER A 199 28.83 -6.25 -10.99
C SER A 199 29.42 -5.26 -9.98
N SER A 200 29.79 -4.06 -10.43
CA SER A 200 30.23 -2.99 -9.53
C SER A 200 29.08 -2.46 -8.68
N LEU A 201 27.91 -2.25 -9.29
CA LEU A 201 26.70 -1.80 -8.61
C LEU A 201 26.26 -2.81 -7.54
N GLU A 202 26.29 -4.10 -7.85
CA GLU A 202 26.01 -5.19 -6.90
C GLU A 202 26.89 -5.06 -5.62
N LYS A 203 28.19 -4.83 -5.79
CA LYS A 203 29.12 -4.68 -4.67
C LYS A 203 28.82 -3.43 -3.84
N GLU A 204 28.55 -2.31 -4.48
CA GLU A 204 28.19 -1.06 -3.80
C GLU A 204 26.91 -1.24 -2.98
N MET A 205 25.88 -1.85 -3.55
CA MET A 205 24.62 -2.14 -2.86
C MET A 205 24.84 -3.03 -1.62
N ASN A 206 25.68 -4.07 -1.73
CA ASN A 206 26.00 -4.94 -0.59
C ASN A 206 26.72 -4.20 0.54
N VAL A 207 27.62 -3.26 0.21
CA VAL A 207 28.31 -2.44 1.22
C VAL A 207 27.32 -1.51 1.93
N VAL A 208 26.42 -0.86 1.16
CA VAL A 208 25.37 0.02 1.72
C VAL A 208 24.43 -0.78 2.64
N ALA A 209 24.02 -1.99 2.24
CA ALA A 209 23.17 -2.85 3.05
C ALA A 209 23.84 -3.22 4.39
N GLN A 210 25.10 -3.65 4.36
CA GLN A 210 25.86 -3.98 5.57
C GLN A 210 26.04 -2.78 6.50
N GLN A 211 26.19 -1.58 5.94
CA GLN A 211 26.30 -0.36 6.74
C GLN A 211 24.97 -0.02 7.43
N ALA A 212 23.85 -0.12 6.71
CA ALA A 212 22.51 0.12 7.27
C ALA A 212 22.16 -0.85 8.40
N GLU A 213 22.53 -2.13 8.30
CA GLU A 213 22.34 -3.13 9.37
C GLU A 213 23.14 -2.77 10.63
N ARG A 214 24.41 -2.36 10.47
CA ARG A 214 25.27 -1.95 11.59
C ARG A 214 24.74 -0.72 12.31
N ASP A 215 24.24 0.26 11.56
CA ASP A 215 23.73 1.50 12.14
C ASP A 215 22.38 1.30 12.83
N SER A 216 21.52 0.42 12.29
CA SER A 216 20.27 0.01 12.93
C SER A 216 20.51 -0.74 14.25
N GLY A 217 21.49 -1.65 14.28
CA GLY A 217 21.89 -2.37 15.50
C GLY A 217 22.43 -1.47 16.60
N LYS A 218 23.21 -0.44 16.23
CA LYS A 218 23.69 0.58 17.19
C LYS A 218 22.58 1.44 17.75
N SER A 219 21.58 1.81 16.93
CA SER A 219 20.43 2.58 17.38
C SER A 219 19.55 1.80 18.37
N PHE A 220 19.36 0.50 18.15
CA PHE A 220 18.68 -0.37 19.11
C PHE A 220 19.45 -0.55 20.43
N ALA A 221 20.77 -0.70 20.36
CA ALA A 221 21.61 -0.80 21.57
C ALA A 221 21.64 0.51 22.38
N ALA A 222 21.63 1.67 21.71
CA ALA A 222 21.56 2.97 22.36
C ALA A 222 20.19 3.23 23.03
N ALA A 223 19.10 2.75 22.43
CA ALA A 223 17.76 2.85 23.03
C ALA A 223 17.60 1.92 24.25
N ALA A 224 18.25 0.75 24.26
CA ALA A 224 18.21 -0.21 25.37
C ALA A 224 19.12 0.16 26.56
N ALA A 225 20.09 1.06 26.36
CA ALA A 225 21.01 1.53 27.41
C ALA A 225 20.57 2.86 28.06
N GLY A 226 19.37 3.35 27.71
CA GLY A 226 18.81 4.62 28.19
C GLY A 226 17.68 4.51 29.22
N ASP A 227 17.34 3.30 29.68
CA ASP A 227 16.46 3.01 30.82
C ASP A 227 17.29 2.62 32.06
#